data_AF-A0A349QS63-F1
#
_entry.id   AF-A0A349QS63-F1
#
_cell.length_a   1.000
_cell.length_b   1.000
_cell.length_c   1.000
_cell.angle_alpha   90.00
_cell.angle_beta   90.00
_cell.angle_gamma   90.00
#
_symmetry.space_group_name_H-M   'P 1'
#
loop_
_entity.id
_entity.type
_entity.pdbx_description
1 polymer ?
#
loop_
_entity_poly.entity_id
_entity_poly.type
_entity_poly.pdbx_seq_one_letter_code
_entity_poly.pdbx_strand_id
1 'polypeptide(L)'
;MTKSAMIKELIMQLLSDESPHTVSQMKNYLIQKDFNDYSEGQFSGSIDNLLKNKKIEKVDRGVYKIANVEKSFTQERNGAFMKKCFVVSPIGDAGTDIRKNADQLYQHIIKPVCEKCGFIAQRVDEFNTSESITQEILDALNDYELVIADLTGHNPNVFFEIGYRTKSQKPIIHLKRKDEIIPFDVSAIRTFEYDLTDLDMVTATKDRLEQVIKNFKYDEIKESKKSSNNFENNMIVASLNDIQYKIDVLTEEIKKKENETIKTVIETFNAQKSEPESLETEMMKILMPELIRNPNAADALLKLSDKFK
;
A
#
# COMPACT_ATOMS: atom_id res chain seq x y z
N MET A 1 6.69 18.35 2.85
CA MET A 1 7.75 17.45 3.36
C MET A 1 8.82 18.32 4.03
N THR A 2 9.52 17.86 5.08
CA THR A 2 10.57 18.70 5.74
C THR A 2 11.85 18.72 4.91
N LYS A 3 12.68 19.78 5.02
CA LYS A 3 13.95 19.90 4.29
C LYS A 3 14.86 18.68 4.53
N SER A 4 14.99 18.22 5.78
CA SER A 4 15.75 17.02 6.12
C SER A 4 15.17 15.73 5.53
N ALA A 5 13.85 15.62 5.34
CA ALA A 5 13.26 14.48 4.66
C ALA A 5 13.60 14.48 3.16
N MET A 6 13.51 15.64 2.50
CA MET A 6 13.86 15.78 1.07
C MET A 6 15.35 15.50 0.82
N ILE A 7 16.25 15.97 1.70
CA ILE A 7 17.68 15.63 1.63
C ILE A 7 17.86 14.11 1.67
N LYS A 8 17.25 13.42 2.65
CA LYS A 8 17.38 11.96 2.78
C LYS A 8 16.87 11.23 1.54
N GLU A 9 15.73 11.63 0.99
CA GLU A 9 15.14 11.03 -0.20
C GLU A 9 16.07 11.17 -1.42
N LEU A 10 16.55 12.38 -1.70
CA LEU A 10 17.42 12.65 -2.84
C LEU A 10 18.79 11.96 -2.70
N ILE A 11 19.35 11.89 -1.48
CA ILE A 11 20.58 11.14 -1.23
C ILE A 11 20.38 9.64 -1.42
N MET A 12 19.27 9.07 -0.94
CA MET A 12 18.97 7.66 -1.18
C MET A 12 18.76 7.36 -2.67
N GLN A 13 18.18 8.30 -3.43
CA GLN A 13 18.06 8.18 -4.89
C GLN A 13 19.43 8.18 -5.57
N LEU A 14 20.34 9.09 -5.19
CA LEU A 14 21.71 9.12 -5.73
C LEU A 14 22.45 7.80 -5.45
N LEU A 15 22.39 7.31 -4.21
CA LEU A 15 23.10 6.10 -3.77
C LEU A 15 22.45 4.79 -4.27
N SER A 16 21.30 4.87 -4.96
CA SER A 16 20.63 3.70 -5.53
C SER A 16 21.34 3.08 -6.75
N ASP A 17 22.45 3.70 -7.17
CA ASP A 17 23.40 3.18 -8.16
C ASP A 17 24.47 2.24 -7.54
N GLU A 18 24.36 1.98 -6.22
CA GLU A 18 25.25 1.12 -5.43
C GLU A 18 26.73 1.55 -5.42
N SER A 19 27.05 2.71 -5.99
CA SER A 19 28.40 3.23 -6.06
C SER A 19 28.72 4.11 -4.85
N PRO A 20 29.98 4.17 -4.38
CA PRO A 20 30.37 5.13 -3.35
C PRO A 20 30.36 6.56 -3.88
N HIS A 21 29.70 7.46 -3.15
CA HIS A 21 29.65 8.89 -3.44
C HIS A 21 30.25 9.71 -2.30
N THR A 22 31.00 10.74 -2.68
CA THR A 22 31.53 11.74 -1.76
C THR A 22 30.45 12.72 -1.32
N VAL A 23 30.65 13.38 -0.18
CA VAL A 23 29.79 14.49 0.27
C VAL A 23 29.67 15.59 -0.79
N SER A 24 30.73 15.86 -1.55
CA SER A 24 30.69 16.87 -2.62
C SER A 24 29.76 16.44 -3.76
N GLN A 25 29.83 15.17 -4.19
CA GLN A 25 28.91 14.63 -5.20
C GLN A 25 27.46 14.65 -4.73
N MET A 26 27.22 14.29 -3.47
CA MET A 26 25.89 14.38 -2.84
C MET A 26 25.32 15.79 -2.87
N LYS A 27 26.10 16.79 -2.48
CA LYS A 27 25.67 18.20 -2.49
C LYS A 27 25.45 18.71 -3.92
N ASN A 28 26.31 18.33 -4.86
CA ASN A 28 26.17 18.69 -6.27
C ASN A 28 24.89 18.08 -6.86
N TYR A 29 24.54 16.85 -6.49
CA TYR A 29 23.29 16.21 -6.92
C TYR A 29 22.05 16.94 -6.37
N LEU A 30 22.08 17.40 -5.12
CA LEU A 30 20.98 18.22 -4.56
C LEU A 30 20.81 19.52 -5.38
N ILE A 31 21.91 20.18 -5.74
CA ILE A 31 21.88 21.37 -6.61
C ILE A 31 21.31 21.05 -8.00
N GLN A 32 21.70 19.93 -8.61
CA GLN A 32 21.16 19.49 -9.91
C GLN A 32 19.65 19.20 -9.86
N LYS A 33 19.13 18.84 -8.69
CA LYS A 33 17.69 18.64 -8.45
C LYS A 33 16.97 19.91 -7.98
N ASP A 34 17.59 21.07 -8.18
CA ASP A 34 17.08 22.38 -7.79
C ASP A 34 16.80 22.50 -6.28
N PHE A 35 17.54 21.75 -5.47
CA PHE A 35 17.44 21.74 -4.01
C PHE A 35 18.71 22.30 -3.37
N ASN A 36 18.76 23.62 -3.24
CA ASN A 36 19.88 24.38 -2.69
C ASN A 36 19.56 25.09 -1.36
N ASP A 37 18.30 25.13 -0.94
CA ASP A 37 17.84 25.82 0.27
C ASP A 37 17.90 24.92 1.52
N TYR A 38 19.12 24.60 1.97
CA TYR A 38 19.38 23.87 3.22
C TYR A 38 20.64 24.36 3.94
N SER A 39 20.71 24.18 5.26
CA SER A 39 21.92 24.47 6.05
C SER A 39 22.86 23.26 6.13
N GLU A 40 24.15 23.51 6.33
CA GLU A 40 25.15 22.45 6.54
C GLU A 40 24.77 21.51 7.71
N GLY A 41 24.18 22.07 8.78
CA GLY A 41 23.66 21.27 9.90
C GLY A 41 22.50 20.36 9.50
N GLN A 42 21.60 20.81 8.62
CA GLN A 42 20.50 19.99 8.10
C GLN A 42 21.00 18.86 7.21
N PHE A 43 22.04 19.11 6.39
CA PHE A 43 22.67 18.08 5.58
C PHE A 43 23.37 17.04 6.46
N SER A 44 24.27 17.47 7.35
CA SER A 44 25.00 16.57 8.25
C SER A 44 24.04 15.73 9.09
N GLY A 45 23.04 16.36 9.70
CA GLY A 45 22.04 15.65 10.50
C GLY A 45 21.21 14.64 9.69
N SER A 46 21.01 14.88 8.40
CA SER A 46 20.32 13.93 7.50
C SER A 46 21.19 12.72 7.17
N ILE A 47 22.49 12.94 6.93
CA ILE A 47 23.47 11.85 6.71
C ILE A 47 23.66 11.03 8.00
N ASP A 48 23.79 11.68 9.16
CA ASP A 48 23.91 10.99 10.45
C ASP A 48 22.67 10.16 10.78
N ASN A 49 21.47 10.66 10.43
CA ASN A 49 20.23 9.92 10.56
C ASN A 49 20.21 8.66 9.67
N LEU A 50 20.65 8.77 8.41
CA LEU A 50 20.73 7.64 7.48
C LEU A 50 21.76 6.59 7.94
N LEU A 51 22.90 7.03 8.46
CA LEU A 51 23.92 6.15 9.07
C LEU A 51 23.37 5.42 10.30
N LYS A 52 22.75 6.16 11.24
CA LYS A 52 22.18 5.60 12.47
C LYS A 52 21.13 4.51 12.17
N ASN A 53 20.35 4.72 11.12
CA ASN A 53 19.30 3.79 10.68
C ASN A 53 19.81 2.72 9.70
N LYS A 54 21.14 2.59 9.50
CA LYS A 54 21.76 1.60 8.61
C LYS A 54 21.20 1.63 7.17
N LYS A 55 20.76 2.79 6.68
CA LYS A 55 20.33 2.98 5.28
C LYS A 55 21.52 3.28 4.36
N ILE A 56 22.58 3.85 4.91
CA ILE A 56 23.86 4.11 4.23
C ILE A 56 25.01 3.63 5.10
N GLU A 57 26.14 3.30 4.50
CA GLU A 57 27.38 2.98 5.21
C GLU A 57 28.53 3.89 4.77
N LYS A 58 29.43 4.18 5.72
CA LYS A 58 30.61 5.02 5.46
C LYS A 58 31.75 4.13 4.99
N VAL A 59 32.23 4.39 3.77
CA VAL A 59 33.31 3.62 3.14
C VAL A 59 34.67 4.24 3.41
N ASP A 60 34.74 5.58 3.40
CA ASP A 60 35.94 6.36 3.69
C ASP A 60 35.56 7.75 4.24
N ARG A 61 36.54 8.59 4.53
CA ARG A 61 36.36 9.95 5.06
C ARG A 61 35.53 10.81 4.10
N GLY A 62 34.25 10.95 4.42
CA GLY A 62 33.31 11.72 3.62
C GLY A 62 32.82 10.98 2.37
N VAL A 63 32.97 9.66 2.34
CA VAL A 63 32.50 8.78 1.26
C VAL A 63 31.50 7.79 1.81
N TYR A 64 30.34 7.72 1.19
CA TYR A 64 29.22 6.91 1.63
C TYR A 64 28.64 6.15 0.46
N LYS A 65 28.08 4.99 0.72
CA LYS A 65 27.27 4.24 -0.24
C LYS A 65 26.00 3.76 0.44
N ILE A 66 25.03 3.31 -0.35
CA ILE A 66 23.85 2.65 0.22
C ILE A 66 24.31 1.47 1.07
N ALA A 67 23.81 1.37 2.29
CA ALA A 67 24.04 0.18 3.07
C ALA A 67 23.24 -0.90 2.36
N ASN A 68 23.88 -1.99 2.00
CA ASN A 68 23.17 -3.14 1.46
C ASN A 68 22.22 -3.62 2.57
N VAL A 69 20.96 -3.19 2.54
CA VAL A 69 19.89 -3.75 3.39
C VAL A 69 19.73 -5.25 3.09
N GLU A 70 20.21 -5.70 1.93
CA GLU A 70 20.34 -7.11 1.58
C GLU A 70 21.56 -7.83 2.21
N LYS A 71 22.57 -7.11 2.73
CA LYS A 71 23.74 -7.72 3.41
C LYS A 71 23.55 -7.97 4.90
N SER A 72 22.45 -7.53 5.51
CA SER A 72 22.06 -8.11 6.81
C SER A 72 21.48 -9.52 6.67
N PHE A 73 21.18 -9.98 5.45
CA PHE A 73 20.47 -11.23 5.20
C PHE A 73 21.15 -12.19 4.21
N THR A 74 22.36 -11.87 3.75
CA THR A 74 23.15 -12.75 2.86
C THR A 74 24.45 -13.14 3.56
N GLN A 75 24.44 -14.26 4.26
CA GLN A 75 25.69 -14.91 4.65
C GLN A 75 26.32 -15.51 3.38
N GLU A 76 27.29 -14.81 2.79
CA GLU A 76 28.21 -15.41 1.83
C GLU A 76 29.07 -16.45 2.58
N ARG A 77 28.75 -17.74 2.41
CA ARG A 77 29.74 -18.82 2.64
C ARG A 77 30.36 -19.16 1.29
N ASN A 78 31.66 -18.94 1.16
CA ASN A 78 32.47 -19.33 -0.01
C ASN A 78 32.03 -18.73 -1.37
N GLY A 79 31.51 -17.49 -1.39
CA GLY A 79 31.20 -16.78 -2.65
C GLY A 79 29.98 -17.29 -3.43
N ALA A 80 29.13 -18.12 -2.82
CA ALA A 80 27.86 -18.56 -3.40
C ALA A 80 26.68 -17.84 -2.72
N PHE A 81 25.80 -17.25 -3.54
CA PHE A 81 24.53 -16.68 -3.06
C PHE A 81 23.64 -17.79 -2.51
N MET A 82 23.35 -17.75 -1.20
CA MET A 82 22.38 -18.65 -0.59
C MET A 82 20.96 -18.13 -0.81
N LYS A 83 20.06 -19.04 -1.19
CA LYS A 83 18.62 -18.74 -1.36
C LYS A 83 17.97 -18.49 0.00
N LYS A 84 16.80 -17.87 0.04
CA LYS A 84 16.12 -17.56 1.30
C LYS A 84 15.00 -18.57 1.58
N CYS A 85 14.91 -18.98 2.84
CA CYS A 85 13.85 -19.85 3.35
C CYS A 85 13.13 -19.16 4.50
N PHE A 86 11.84 -18.88 4.33
CA PHE A 86 11.04 -18.27 5.39
C PHE A 86 10.42 -19.36 6.25
N VAL A 87 10.59 -19.25 7.55
CA VAL A 87 10.10 -20.22 8.53
C VAL A 87 8.90 -19.64 9.23
N VAL A 88 7.75 -20.26 8.97
CA VAL A 88 6.48 -19.96 9.60
C VAL A 88 6.29 -20.91 10.77
N SER A 89 6.15 -20.40 11.98
CA SER A 89 6.01 -21.23 13.18
C SER A 89 5.14 -20.56 14.23
N PRO A 90 4.48 -21.33 15.11
CA PRO A 90 3.71 -20.77 16.22
C PRO A 90 4.57 -19.85 17.09
N ILE A 91 4.12 -18.60 17.29
CA ILE A 91 4.74 -17.67 18.22
C ILE A 91 4.04 -17.85 19.57
N GLY A 92 4.66 -18.64 20.45
CA GLY A 92 4.26 -18.75 21.86
C GLY A 92 5.05 -17.78 22.73
N ASP A 93 4.53 -17.50 23.94
CA ASP A 93 5.25 -16.73 24.96
C ASP A 93 6.51 -17.48 25.43
N ALA A 94 7.50 -16.71 25.89
CA ALA A 94 8.76 -17.27 26.41
C ALA A 94 8.49 -18.26 27.56
N GLY A 95 9.10 -19.44 27.49
CA GLY A 95 8.95 -20.49 28.49
C GLY A 95 7.73 -21.41 28.30
N THR A 96 6.88 -21.16 27.28
CA THR A 96 5.80 -22.09 26.93
C THR A 96 6.33 -23.31 26.16
N ASP A 97 5.61 -24.44 26.24
CA ASP A 97 5.93 -25.64 25.46
C ASP A 97 5.85 -25.37 23.95
N ILE A 98 4.93 -24.50 23.53
CA ILE A 98 4.79 -24.06 22.13
C ILE A 98 6.10 -23.39 21.67
N ARG A 99 6.58 -22.40 22.44
CA ARG A 99 7.81 -21.68 22.10
C ARG A 99 9.02 -22.60 22.11
N LYS A 100 9.14 -23.46 23.13
CA LYS A 100 10.24 -24.41 23.25
C LYS A 100 10.26 -25.40 22.08
N ASN A 101 9.12 -25.96 21.71
CA ASN A 101 9.00 -26.86 20.56
C ASN A 101 9.37 -26.15 19.26
N ALA A 102 8.85 -24.95 19.00
CA ALA A 102 9.17 -24.18 17.80
C ALA A 102 10.66 -23.83 17.71
N ASP A 103 11.28 -23.41 18.82
CA ASP A 103 12.70 -23.10 18.87
C ASP A 103 13.57 -24.35 18.66
N GLN A 104 13.21 -25.48 19.26
CA GLN A 104 13.91 -26.75 19.05
C GLN A 104 13.77 -27.27 17.62
N LEU A 105 12.58 -27.22 17.04
CA LEU A 105 12.34 -27.60 15.64
C LEU A 105 13.19 -26.75 14.69
N TYR A 106 13.20 -25.43 14.92
CA TYR A 106 13.99 -24.50 14.13
C TYR A 106 15.49 -24.78 14.22
N GLN A 107 16.04 -24.88 15.44
CA GLN A 107 17.48 -25.06 15.65
C GLN A 107 17.99 -26.45 15.26
N HIS A 108 17.21 -27.50 15.55
CA HIS A 108 17.69 -28.86 15.41
C HIS A 108 17.34 -29.49 14.07
N ILE A 109 16.30 -29.06 13.36
CA ILE A 109 15.87 -29.64 12.08
C ILE A 109 15.95 -28.63 10.95
N ILE A 110 15.17 -27.54 11.03
CA ILE A 110 14.95 -26.64 9.90
C ILE A 110 16.24 -25.94 9.47
N LYS A 111 16.89 -25.24 10.40
CA LYS A 111 18.10 -24.46 10.10
C LYS A 111 19.25 -25.32 9.56
N PRO A 112 19.62 -26.47 10.17
CA PRO A 112 20.66 -27.34 9.63
C PRO A 112 20.36 -27.87 8.22
N VAL A 113 19.10 -28.21 7.94
CA VAL A 113 18.67 -28.71 6.63
C VAL A 113 18.76 -27.60 5.59
N CYS A 114 18.26 -26.40 5.89
CA CYS A 114 18.34 -25.24 5.00
C CYS A 114 19.80 -24.90 4.68
N GLU A 115 20.66 -24.77 5.69
CA GLU A 115 22.08 -24.46 5.51
C GLU A 115 22.78 -25.49 4.61
N LYS A 116 22.51 -26.78 4.80
CA LYS A 116 23.07 -27.86 3.97
C LYS A 116 22.52 -27.86 2.54
N CYS A 117 21.34 -27.29 2.31
CA CYS A 117 20.75 -27.13 0.99
C CYS A 117 21.08 -25.77 0.34
N GLY A 118 21.93 -24.93 0.95
CA GLY A 118 22.29 -23.62 0.42
C GLY A 118 21.20 -22.56 0.62
N PHE A 119 20.40 -22.70 1.68
CA PHE A 119 19.38 -21.74 2.09
C PHE A 119 19.74 -21.07 3.41
N ILE A 120 19.40 -19.79 3.53
CA ILE A 120 19.36 -19.07 4.80
C ILE A 120 17.93 -19.15 5.33
N ALA A 121 17.75 -19.87 6.44
CA ALA A 121 16.47 -19.91 7.13
C ALA A 121 16.29 -18.63 7.97
N GLN A 122 15.11 -18.03 7.92
CA GLN A 122 14.75 -16.87 8.75
C GLN A 122 13.35 -17.03 9.33
N ARG A 123 13.21 -16.60 10.58
CA ARG A 123 11.92 -16.42 11.26
C ARG A 123 11.61 -14.95 11.43
N VAL A 124 10.33 -14.65 11.63
CA VAL A 124 9.85 -13.27 11.83
C VAL A 124 10.50 -12.58 13.04
N ASP A 125 10.82 -13.32 14.10
CA ASP A 125 11.49 -12.76 15.29
C ASP A 125 12.97 -12.39 15.06
N GLU A 126 13.53 -12.74 13.91
CA GLU A 126 14.88 -12.34 13.49
C GLU A 126 14.89 -11.09 12.58
N PHE A 127 13.70 -10.58 12.18
CA PHE A 127 13.59 -9.35 11.41
C PHE A 127 13.92 -8.13 12.31
N ASN A 128 14.88 -7.32 11.88
CA ASN A 128 15.43 -6.19 12.65
C ASN A 128 15.10 -4.85 11.96
N THR A 129 13.82 -4.58 11.75
CA THR A 129 13.37 -3.49 10.86
C THR A 129 12.24 -2.66 11.47
N SER A 130 12.13 -1.41 11.00
CA SER A 130 11.23 -0.38 11.53
C SER A 130 9.87 -0.32 10.83
N GLU A 131 9.61 -1.22 9.89
CA GLU A 131 8.36 -1.29 9.14
C GLU A 131 7.32 -2.13 9.88
N SER A 132 6.08 -2.16 9.36
CA SER A 132 5.04 -3.01 9.94
C SER A 132 5.46 -4.47 9.75
N ILE A 133 5.66 -5.20 10.86
CA ILE A 133 5.99 -6.64 10.88
C ILE A 133 5.06 -7.43 9.95
N THR A 134 3.79 -7.04 9.86
CA THR A 134 2.81 -7.66 8.95
C THR A 134 3.23 -7.59 7.49
N GLN A 135 3.71 -6.44 7.01
CA GLN A 135 4.08 -6.30 5.60
C GLN A 135 5.32 -7.14 5.27
N GLU A 136 6.29 -7.17 6.17
CA GLU A 136 7.51 -7.98 6.00
C GLU A 136 7.22 -9.48 5.96
N ILE A 137 6.27 -9.96 6.76
CA ILE A 137 5.78 -11.34 6.68
C ILE A 137 5.19 -11.60 5.29
N LEU A 138 4.32 -10.72 4.80
CA LEU A 138 3.67 -10.89 3.49
C LEU A 138 4.68 -10.86 2.33
N ASP A 139 5.65 -9.96 2.41
CA ASP A 139 6.73 -9.86 1.43
C ASP A 139 7.62 -11.12 1.48
N ALA A 140 7.97 -11.60 2.66
CA ALA A 140 8.72 -12.85 2.81
C ALA A 140 7.95 -14.06 2.25
N LEU A 141 6.65 -14.14 2.51
CA LEU A 141 5.78 -15.18 1.97
C LEU A 141 5.64 -15.10 0.44
N ASN A 142 5.79 -13.94 -0.19
CA ASN A 142 5.78 -13.81 -1.65
C ASN A 142 7.14 -14.06 -2.29
N ASP A 143 8.20 -13.52 -1.69
CA ASP A 143 9.48 -13.36 -2.36
C ASP A 143 10.41 -14.55 -2.13
N TYR A 144 10.39 -15.16 -0.94
CA TYR A 144 11.35 -16.21 -0.59
C TYR A 144 11.14 -17.46 -1.45
N GLU A 145 12.25 -18.09 -1.83
CA GLU A 145 12.25 -19.26 -2.72
C GLU A 145 11.63 -20.49 -2.05
N LEU A 146 11.68 -20.58 -0.72
CA LEU A 146 11.13 -21.67 0.06
C LEU A 146 10.40 -21.14 1.30
N VAL A 147 9.26 -21.76 1.64
CA VAL A 147 8.62 -21.63 2.94
C VAL A 147 8.61 -22.98 3.65
N ILE A 148 8.94 -23.00 4.93
CA ILE A 148 8.75 -24.16 5.80
C ILE A 148 7.80 -23.75 6.94
N ALA A 149 6.65 -24.41 7.03
CA ALA A 149 5.60 -24.07 7.99
C ALA A 149 5.40 -25.18 9.02
N ASP A 150 5.44 -24.83 10.31
CA ASP A 150 5.12 -25.72 11.43
C ASP A 150 3.63 -25.59 11.81
N LEU A 151 2.85 -26.60 11.48
CA LEU A 151 1.40 -26.66 11.74
C LEU A 151 1.06 -27.16 13.15
N THR A 152 2.08 -27.46 13.97
CA THR A 152 1.91 -27.97 15.33
C THR A 152 1.09 -27.00 16.19
N GLY A 153 0.16 -27.53 16.97
CA GLY A 153 -0.73 -26.76 17.84
C GLY A 153 -1.82 -25.99 17.11
N HIS A 154 -2.00 -26.19 15.80
CA HIS A 154 -3.07 -25.62 14.99
C HIS A 154 -3.17 -24.09 15.08
N ASN A 155 -2.01 -23.41 15.05
CA ASN A 155 -1.97 -21.96 15.19
C ASN A 155 -2.70 -21.25 14.01
N PRO A 156 -3.74 -20.43 14.26
CA PRO A 156 -4.50 -19.76 13.20
C PRO A 156 -3.67 -18.83 12.31
N ASN A 157 -2.64 -18.19 12.86
CA ASN A 157 -1.77 -17.30 12.08
C ASN A 157 -0.95 -18.10 11.07
N VAL A 158 -0.43 -19.25 11.48
CA VAL A 158 0.28 -20.15 10.57
C VAL A 158 -0.62 -20.60 9.43
N PHE A 159 -1.88 -20.95 9.71
CA PHE A 159 -2.83 -21.32 8.66
C PHE A 159 -3.15 -20.16 7.69
N PHE A 160 -3.24 -18.92 8.21
CA PHE A 160 -3.38 -17.74 7.37
C PHE A 160 -2.15 -17.54 6.46
N GLU A 161 -0.94 -17.67 7.00
CA GLU A 161 0.32 -17.47 6.28
C GLU A 161 0.55 -18.52 5.17
N ILE A 162 0.28 -19.82 5.45
CA ILE A 162 0.34 -20.84 4.39
C ILE A 162 -0.74 -20.62 3.34
N GLY A 163 -1.93 -20.17 3.74
CA GLY A 163 -3.02 -19.81 2.84
C GLY A 163 -2.60 -18.69 1.90
N TYR A 164 -1.99 -17.64 2.43
CA TYR A 164 -1.44 -16.53 1.65
C TYR A 164 -0.36 -16.99 0.67
N ARG A 165 0.58 -17.84 1.15
CA ARG A 165 1.68 -18.39 0.33
C ARG A 165 1.19 -19.12 -0.92
N THR A 166 0.01 -19.77 -0.86
CA THR A 166 -0.53 -20.52 -2.02
C THR A 166 -0.67 -19.67 -3.28
N LYS A 167 -0.90 -18.35 -3.15
CA LYS A 167 -1.01 -17.42 -4.28
C LYS A 167 0.28 -17.36 -5.11
N SER A 168 1.44 -17.45 -4.47
CA SER A 168 2.75 -17.34 -5.14
C SER A 168 3.11 -18.60 -5.95
N GLN A 169 2.48 -19.74 -5.67
CA GLN A 169 2.82 -21.07 -6.21
C GLN A 169 4.29 -21.50 -6.06
N LYS A 170 5.06 -20.79 -5.23
CA LYS A 170 6.45 -21.14 -4.92
C LYS A 170 6.50 -22.28 -3.89
N PRO A 171 7.61 -23.03 -3.83
CA PRO A 171 7.78 -24.16 -2.92
C PRO A 171 7.41 -23.86 -1.45
N ILE A 172 6.69 -24.81 -0.84
CA ILE A 172 6.33 -24.83 0.58
C ILE A 172 6.42 -26.27 1.13
N ILE A 173 6.94 -26.40 2.35
CA ILE A 173 6.96 -27.66 3.12
C ILE A 173 6.15 -27.45 4.39
N HIS A 174 5.27 -28.39 4.69
CA HIS A 174 4.50 -28.40 5.93
C HIS A 174 5.06 -29.44 6.88
N LEU A 175 5.23 -29.06 8.15
CA LEU A 175 5.68 -29.90 9.24
C LEU A 175 4.57 -29.98 10.29
N LYS A 176 4.51 -31.10 11.00
CA LYS A 176 3.69 -31.24 12.21
C LYS A 176 4.38 -32.17 13.20
N ARG A 177 4.07 -32.03 14.48
CA ARG A 177 4.48 -33.01 15.48
C ARG A 177 3.86 -34.38 15.17
N LYS A 178 4.62 -35.43 15.40
CA LYS A 178 4.15 -36.82 15.29
C LYS A 178 2.86 -37.02 16.09
N ASP A 179 1.96 -37.82 15.54
CA ASP A 179 0.64 -38.17 16.10
C ASP A 179 -0.37 -37.01 16.18
N GLU A 180 -0.03 -35.82 15.67
CA GLU A 180 -0.97 -34.70 15.60
C GLU A 180 -1.89 -34.78 14.37
N ILE A 181 -3.16 -34.47 14.57
CA ILE A 181 -4.20 -34.56 13.52
C ILE A 181 -4.48 -33.16 12.98
N ILE A 182 -4.07 -32.93 11.74
CA ILE A 182 -4.33 -31.68 11.02
C ILE A 182 -5.83 -31.54 10.71
N PRO A 183 -6.42 -30.34 10.83
CA PRO A 183 -7.83 -30.09 10.50
C PRO A 183 -8.22 -30.54 9.09
N PHE A 184 -9.49 -30.93 8.91
CA PHE A 184 -9.97 -31.52 7.67
C PHE A 184 -9.72 -30.62 6.43
N ASP A 185 -9.89 -29.31 6.57
CA ASP A 185 -9.73 -28.33 5.47
C ASP A 185 -8.32 -28.34 4.85
N VAL A 186 -7.31 -28.73 5.63
CA VAL A 186 -5.89 -28.79 5.21
C VAL A 186 -5.33 -30.22 5.23
N SER A 187 -6.18 -31.23 5.44
CA SER A 187 -5.78 -32.65 5.55
C SER A 187 -5.18 -33.23 4.28
N ALA A 188 -5.55 -32.70 3.11
CA ALA A 188 -5.01 -33.11 1.82
C ALA A 188 -3.58 -32.58 1.56
N ILE A 189 -3.11 -31.62 2.38
CA ILE A 189 -1.78 -31.04 2.24
C ILE A 189 -0.75 -32.03 2.76
N ARG A 190 0.22 -32.38 1.90
CA ARG A 190 1.35 -33.22 2.29
C ARG A 190 2.13 -32.55 3.42
N THR A 191 2.12 -33.19 4.58
CA THR A 191 2.75 -32.72 5.82
C THR A 191 3.73 -33.77 6.32
N PHE A 192 4.96 -33.36 6.64
CA PHE A 192 5.97 -34.24 7.21
C PHE A 192 5.86 -34.24 8.73
N GLU A 193 5.93 -35.43 9.31
CA GLU A 193 5.95 -35.59 10.76
C GLU A 193 7.37 -35.49 11.29
N TYR A 194 7.49 -34.86 12.46
CA TYR A 194 8.74 -34.82 13.20
C TYR A 194 8.50 -35.22 14.66
N ASP A 195 9.52 -35.78 15.30
CA ASP A 195 9.56 -36.06 16.73
C ASP A 195 10.91 -35.62 17.28
N LEU A 196 10.90 -34.63 18.19
CA LEU A 196 12.12 -34.09 18.79
C LEU A 196 12.65 -34.94 19.96
N THR A 197 11.88 -35.95 20.39
CA THR A 197 12.28 -36.85 21.48
C THR A 197 13.00 -38.10 20.97
N ASP A 198 12.91 -38.38 19.67
CA ASP A 198 13.53 -39.51 18.98
C ASP A 198 14.57 -39.01 17.98
N LEU A 199 15.86 -39.20 18.31
CA LEU A 199 16.98 -38.72 17.49
C LEU A 199 17.08 -39.41 16.13
N ASP A 200 16.62 -40.65 16.02
CA ASP A 200 16.59 -41.37 14.75
C ASP A 200 15.53 -40.77 13.84
N MET A 201 14.36 -40.41 14.39
CA MET A 201 13.32 -39.68 13.66
C MET A 201 13.75 -38.26 13.28
N VAL A 202 14.48 -37.54 14.15
CA VAL A 202 15.10 -36.25 13.80
C VAL A 202 15.99 -36.40 12.57
N THR A 203 16.85 -37.41 12.55
CA THR A 203 17.79 -37.66 11.45
C THR A 203 17.04 -38.03 10.17
N ALA A 204 16.09 -38.96 10.25
CA ALA A 204 15.26 -39.36 9.11
C ALA A 204 14.43 -38.19 8.54
N THR A 205 13.94 -37.30 9.40
CA THR A 205 13.22 -36.10 8.99
C THR A 205 14.12 -35.16 8.23
N LYS A 206 15.35 -34.90 8.73
CA LYS A 206 16.34 -34.06 8.02
C LYS A 206 16.63 -34.60 6.62
N ASP A 207 16.93 -35.89 6.51
CA ASP A 207 17.26 -36.50 5.23
C ASP A 207 16.10 -36.40 4.22
N ARG A 208 14.87 -36.63 4.67
CA ARG A 208 13.66 -36.45 3.84
C ARG A 208 13.48 -35.00 3.40
N LEU A 209 13.66 -34.04 4.31
CA LEU A 209 13.53 -32.63 3.97
C LEU A 209 14.60 -32.18 2.98
N GLU A 210 15.85 -32.61 3.15
CA GLU A 210 16.92 -32.32 2.19
C GLU A 210 16.60 -32.86 0.79
N GLN A 211 16.07 -34.08 0.69
CA GLN A 211 15.66 -34.65 -0.60
C GLN A 211 14.52 -33.83 -1.25
N VAL A 212 13.53 -33.43 -0.45
CA VAL A 212 12.38 -32.65 -0.93
C VAL A 212 12.84 -31.27 -1.42
N ILE A 213 13.69 -30.59 -0.64
CA ILE A 213 14.26 -29.28 -1.00
C ILE A 213 15.04 -29.39 -2.31
N LYS A 214 15.89 -30.41 -2.48
CA LYS A 214 16.65 -30.62 -3.71
C LYS A 214 15.77 -30.94 -4.94
N ASN A 215 14.59 -31.51 -4.73
CA ASN A 215 13.66 -31.88 -5.81
C ASN A 215 12.77 -30.71 -6.26
N PHE A 216 12.65 -29.66 -5.48
CA PHE A 216 11.89 -28.48 -5.90
C PHE A 216 12.57 -27.77 -7.07
N LYS A 217 11.74 -27.25 -7.97
CA LYS A 217 12.18 -26.28 -8.97
C LYS A 217 12.07 -24.91 -8.34
N TYR A 218 13.19 -24.23 -8.27
CA TYR A 218 13.25 -22.84 -7.84
C TYR A 218 13.41 -21.98 -9.07
N ASP A 219 12.76 -20.82 -9.07
CA ASP A 219 13.04 -19.81 -10.08
C ASP A 219 14.55 -19.51 -10.07
N GLU A 220 15.14 -19.40 -11.25
CA GLU A 220 16.52 -18.96 -11.36
C GLU A 220 16.62 -17.56 -10.74
N ILE A 221 17.71 -17.31 -10.01
CA ILE A 221 18.07 -15.96 -9.59
C ILE A 221 18.34 -15.21 -10.90
N LYS A 222 17.31 -14.58 -11.46
CA LYS A 222 17.52 -13.53 -12.42
C LYS A 222 18.28 -12.47 -11.64
N GLU A 223 19.56 -12.27 -11.98
CA GLU A 223 20.21 -10.98 -11.74
C GLU A 223 19.17 -9.93 -12.09
N SER A 224 18.70 -9.21 -11.08
CA SER A 224 17.63 -8.25 -11.21
C SER A 224 18.15 -7.08 -12.04
N LYS A 225 18.15 -7.24 -13.36
CA LYS A 225 17.81 -6.12 -14.24
C LYS A 225 16.45 -5.64 -13.74
N LYS A 226 16.46 -4.53 -13.01
CA LYS A 226 15.31 -3.69 -12.63
C LYS A 226 14.22 -3.81 -13.70
N SER A 227 13.23 -4.65 -13.46
CA SER A 227 12.00 -4.86 -14.23
C SER A 227 11.14 -5.76 -13.34
N SER A 228 10.04 -5.32 -12.72
CA SER A 228 9.08 -4.32 -13.17
C SER A 228 8.21 -3.81 -12.02
N ASN A 229 8.69 -2.85 -11.22
CA ASN A 229 7.77 -1.95 -10.50
C ASN A 229 7.00 -1.04 -11.48
N ASN A 230 7.46 -0.93 -12.73
CA ASN A 230 6.81 -0.10 -13.74
C ASN A 230 5.45 -0.65 -14.21
N PHE A 231 5.22 -1.97 -14.20
CA PHE A 231 3.97 -2.52 -14.74
C PHE A 231 2.80 -2.30 -13.77
N GLU A 232 3.00 -2.60 -12.48
CA GLU A 232 2.00 -2.33 -11.45
C GLU A 232 1.80 -0.84 -11.25
N ASN A 233 2.88 -0.03 -11.23
CA ASN A 233 2.76 1.43 -11.15
C ASN A 233 2.01 2.01 -12.36
N ASN A 234 2.23 1.50 -13.58
CA ASN A 234 1.50 1.95 -14.76
C ASN A 234 0.01 1.57 -14.70
N MET A 235 -0.34 0.40 -14.16
CA MET A 235 -1.73 -0.02 -13.99
C MET A 235 -2.44 0.81 -12.90
N ILE A 236 -1.73 1.15 -11.82
CA ILE A 236 -2.22 2.08 -10.79
C ILE A 236 -2.41 3.47 -11.37
N VAL A 237 -1.43 4.02 -12.10
CA VAL A 237 -1.54 5.34 -12.74
C VAL A 237 -2.67 5.38 -13.77
N ALA A 238 -2.86 4.32 -14.56
CA ALA A 238 -3.98 4.21 -15.49
C ALA A 238 -5.33 4.19 -14.75
N SER A 239 -5.42 3.46 -13.63
CA SER A 239 -6.64 3.41 -12.82
C SER A 239 -6.94 4.74 -12.14
N LEU A 240 -5.91 5.45 -11.67
CA LEU A 240 -6.06 6.79 -11.08
C LEU A 240 -6.52 7.82 -12.12
N ASN A 241 -6.01 7.75 -13.35
CA ASN A 241 -6.46 8.61 -14.44
C ASN A 241 -7.91 8.32 -14.84
N ASP A 242 -8.33 7.06 -14.87
CA ASP A 242 -9.72 6.68 -15.15
C ASP A 242 -10.68 7.17 -14.04
N ILE A 243 -10.26 7.08 -12.77
CA ILE A 243 -11.01 7.65 -11.64
C ILE A 243 -11.10 9.17 -11.77
N GLN A 244 -10.00 9.86 -12.09
CA GLN A 244 -9.98 11.31 -12.28
C GLN A 244 -10.94 11.74 -13.39
N TYR A 245 -10.90 11.07 -14.54
CA TYR A 245 -11.81 11.34 -15.65
C TYR A 245 -13.29 11.15 -15.26
N LYS A 246 -13.61 10.07 -14.52
CA LYS A 246 -14.98 9.83 -14.04
C LYS A 246 -15.45 10.90 -13.05
N ILE A 247 -14.56 11.41 -12.20
CA ILE A 247 -14.86 12.52 -11.29
C ILE A 247 -15.14 13.81 -12.07
N ASP A 248 -14.36 14.09 -13.11
CA ASP A 248 -14.55 15.28 -13.94
C ASP A 248 -15.91 15.23 -14.67
N VAL A 249 -16.26 14.07 -15.23
CA VAL A 249 -17.56 13.83 -15.88
C VAL A 249 -18.71 14.02 -14.88
N LEU A 250 -18.62 13.40 -13.69
CA LEU A 250 -19.63 13.55 -12.64
C LEU A 250 -19.79 15.02 -12.22
N THR A 251 -18.69 15.77 -12.14
CA THR A 251 -18.71 17.19 -11.79
C THR A 251 -19.48 18.02 -12.82
N GLU A 252 -19.27 17.74 -14.12
CA GLU A 252 -20.01 18.42 -15.19
C GLU A 252 -21.49 18.00 -15.24
N GLU A 253 -21.81 16.74 -14.98
CA GLU A 253 -23.20 16.27 -14.89
C GLU A 253 -23.95 16.92 -13.71
N ILE A 254 -23.29 17.08 -12.56
CA ILE A 254 -23.87 17.77 -11.40
C ILE A 254 -24.15 19.24 -11.75
N LYS A 255 -23.18 19.96 -12.32
CA LYS A 255 -23.39 21.36 -12.77
C LYS A 255 -24.55 21.49 -13.75
N LYS A 256 -24.64 20.56 -14.72
CA LYS A 256 -25.72 20.56 -15.70
C LYS A 256 -27.08 20.36 -15.03
N LYS A 257 -27.18 19.39 -14.12
CA LYS A 257 -28.41 19.10 -13.38
C LYS A 257 -28.84 20.26 -12.47
N GLU A 258 -27.89 20.93 -11.81
CA GLU A 258 -28.18 22.13 -11.02
C GLU A 258 -28.74 23.25 -11.90
N ASN A 259 -28.16 23.50 -13.07
CA ASN A 259 -28.65 24.50 -14.02
C ASN A 259 -30.05 24.18 -14.57
N GLU A 260 -30.31 22.91 -14.91
CA GLU A 260 -31.64 22.45 -15.33
C GLU A 260 -32.67 22.64 -14.21
N THR A 261 -32.31 22.30 -12.97
CA THR A 261 -33.19 22.47 -11.80
C THR A 261 -33.51 23.95 -11.57
N ILE A 262 -32.50 24.84 -11.65
CA ILE A 262 -32.70 26.29 -11.55
C ILE A 262 -33.64 26.78 -12.65
N LYS A 263 -33.45 26.31 -13.89
CA LYS A 263 -34.31 26.68 -15.03
C LYS A 263 -35.76 26.25 -14.79
N THR A 264 -36.00 25.03 -14.33
CA THR A 264 -37.36 24.54 -14.02
C THR A 264 -38.02 25.35 -12.89
N VAL A 265 -37.26 25.72 -11.86
CA VAL A 265 -37.77 26.57 -10.77
C VAL A 265 -38.17 27.96 -11.30
N ILE A 266 -37.35 28.56 -12.17
CA ILE A 266 -37.64 29.85 -12.80
C ILE A 266 -38.89 29.75 -13.70
N GLU A 267 -38.99 28.72 -14.52
CA GLU A 267 -40.16 28.49 -15.40
C GLU A 267 -41.44 28.30 -14.58
N THR A 268 -41.38 27.52 -13.50
CA THR A 268 -42.52 27.30 -12.58
C THR A 268 -42.94 28.59 -11.89
N PHE A 269 -41.97 29.40 -11.43
CA PHE A 269 -42.24 30.69 -10.79
C PHE A 269 -42.86 31.69 -11.78
N ASN A 270 -42.36 31.75 -13.01
CA ASN A 270 -42.90 32.64 -14.04
C ASN A 270 -44.30 32.20 -14.49
N ALA A 271 -44.57 30.91 -14.58
CA ALA A 271 -45.90 30.39 -14.93
C ALA A 271 -46.98 30.72 -13.86
N GLN A 272 -46.56 31.00 -12.62
CA GLN A 272 -47.46 31.42 -11.53
C GLN A 272 -47.73 32.93 -11.52
N LYS A 273 -47.01 33.72 -12.34
CA LYS A 273 -47.21 35.16 -12.44
C LYS A 273 -48.28 35.43 -13.50
N SER A 274 -49.48 35.88 -13.10
CA SER A 274 -50.51 36.33 -14.02
C SER A 274 -50.01 37.52 -14.85
N GLU A 275 -50.31 37.56 -16.15
CA GLU A 275 -49.95 38.68 -17.03
C GLU A 275 -50.41 40.03 -16.43
N PRO A 276 -49.59 41.09 -16.52
CA PRO A 276 -50.03 42.41 -16.08
C PRO A 276 -51.18 42.89 -16.98
N GLU A 277 -52.35 43.14 -16.38
CA GLU A 277 -53.49 43.75 -17.09
C GLU A 277 -53.09 45.14 -17.64
N SER A 278 -53.68 45.58 -18.76
CA SER A 278 -53.37 46.89 -19.33
C SER A 278 -53.72 48.01 -18.34
N LEU A 279 -52.94 49.10 -18.33
CA LEU A 279 -53.15 50.26 -17.46
C LEU A 279 -54.58 50.83 -17.60
N GLU A 280 -55.15 50.74 -18.79
CA GLU A 280 -56.53 51.14 -19.07
C GLU A 280 -57.53 50.25 -18.34
N THR A 281 -57.29 48.94 -18.26
CA THR A 281 -58.14 47.97 -17.54
C THR A 281 -58.08 48.21 -16.03
N GLU A 282 -56.89 48.48 -15.50
CA GLU A 282 -56.73 48.85 -14.08
C GLU A 282 -57.40 50.19 -13.76
N MET A 283 -57.17 51.22 -14.58
CA MET A 283 -57.82 52.52 -14.41
C MET A 283 -59.34 52.40 -14.50
N MET A 284 -59.85 51.59 -15.42
CA MET A 284 -61.29 51.38 -15.58
C MET A 284 -61.89 50.64 -14.38
N LYS A 285 -61.20 49.66 -13.80
CA LYS A 285 -61.62 49.00 -12.55
C LYS A 285 -61.70 49.96 -11.37
N ILE A 286 -60.80 50.95 -11.31
CA ILE A 286 -60.79 51.96 -10.24
C ILE A 286 -61.89 53.01 -10.46
N LEU A 287 -62.05 53.50 -11.69
CA LEU A 287 -62.95 54.62 -12.01
C LEU A 287 -64.40 54.19 -12.16
N MET A 288 -64.70 52.98 -12.66
CA MET A 288 -66.07 52.50 -12.89
C MET A 288 -66.95 52.52 -11.63
N PRO A 289 -66.51 52.01 -10.47
CA PRO A 289 -67.30 52.04 -9.25
C PRO A 289 -67.67 53.47 -8.80
N GLU A 290 -66.75 54.43 -8.96
CA GLU A 290 -67.00 55.82 -8.60
C GLU A 290 -67.91 56.55 -9.59
N LEU A 291 -67.77 56.26 -10.89
CA LEU A 291 -68.68 56.77 -11.92
C LEU A 291 -70.12 56.25 -11.73
N ILE A 292 -70.29 54.99 -11.31
CA ILE A 292 -71.60 54.41 -11.00
C ILE A 292 -72.20 55.05 -9.74
N ARG A 293 -71.38 55.33 -8.72
CA ARG A 293 -71.84 55.95 -7.46
C ARG A 293 -72.19 57.42 -7.60
N ASN A 294 -71.56 58.13 -8.53
CA ASN A 294 -71.78 59.55 -8.73
C ASN A 294 -72.05 59.88 -10.22
N PRO A 295 -73.27 59.62 -10.72
CA PRO A 295 -73.63 59.85 -12.12
C PRO A 295 -73.48 61.32 -12.55
N ASN A 296 -73.59 62.28 -11.62
CA ASN A 296 -73.36 63.71 -11.90
C ASN A 296 -71.88 64.01 -12.20
N ALA A 297 -70.93 63.26 -11.61
CA ALA A 297 -69.50 63.39 -11.89
C ALA A 297 -69.13 62.80 -13.26
N ALA A 298 -69.83 61.75 -13.71
CA ALA A 298 -69.69 61.20 -15.05
C ALA A 298 -70.11 62.22 -16.12
N ASP A 299 -71.23 62.92 -15.91
CA ASP A 299 -71.70 64.00 -16.78
C ASP A 299 -70.73 65.20 -16.81
N ALA A 300 -70.11 65.53 -15.67
CA ALA A 300 -69.09 66.58 -15.61
C ALA A 300 -67.82 66.22 -16.38
N LEU A 301 -67.38 64.96 -16.31
CA LEU A 301 -66.23 64.44 -17.07
C LEU A 301 -66.51 64.40 -18.58
N LEU A 302 -67.71 64.02 -19.00
CA LEU A 302 -68.13 64.07 -20.40
C LEU A 302 -68.12 65.50 -20.94
N LYS A 303 -68.69 66.46 -20.19
CA LYS A 303 -68.66 67.90 -20.54
C LYS A 303 -67.25 68.50 -20.56
N LEU A 304 -66.35 68.00 -19.71
CA LEU A 304 -64.93 68.37 -19.74
C LEU A 304 -64.27 67.81 -21.01
N SER A 305 -64.54 66.55 -21.37
CA SER A 305 -63.98 65.93 -22.57
C SER A 305 -64.39 66.65 -23.87
N ASP A 306 -65.62 67.16 -23.93
CA ASP A 306 -66.11 67.94 -25.07
C ASP A 306 -65.48 69.35 -25.15
N LYS A 307 -64.89 69.85 -24.06
CA LYS A 307 -64.13 71.12 -24.04
C LYS A 307 -62.66 70.97 -24.45
N PHE A 308 -62.14 69.74 -24.51
CA PHE A 308 -60.75 69.42 -24.87
C PHE A 308 -60.65 68.71 -26.23
N LYS A 309 -61.74 68.68 -27.02
CA LYS A 309 -61.74 68.30 -28.43
C LYS A 309 -61.57 69.51 -29.35
#